data_AF-A0A968MWV4-F1
#
_entry.id   AF-A0A968MWV4-F1
#
_cell.length_a   1.000
_cell.length_b   1.000
_cell.length_c   1.000
_cell.angle_alpha   90.00
_cell.angle_beta   90.00
_cell.angle_gamma   90.00
#
_symmetry.space_group_name_H-M   'P 1'
#
loop_
_entity.id
_entity.type
_entity.pdbx_description
1 polymer ?
#
loop_
_entity_poly.entity_id
_entity_poly.type
_entity_poly.pdbx_seq_one_letter_code
_entity_poly.pdbx_strand_id
1 'polypeptide(L)'
;MGAALFKEGCNFKIGFEQFGKKLTDKQVLTLIEKKKSPKIKGFTHDNKKVNGSIVLLANFSLDLQIEQEKEPEQEKTVRENQVLLCPVCSKGSLLKGKQAWGCSRFKEGCRFLIPFDELSQKYNTTELTGNMLATYNNRS
;
A
#
# COMPACT_ATOMS: atom_id res chain seq x y z
N MET A 1 2.30 23.07 34.77
CA MET A 1 3.52 22.23 34.79
C MET A 1 3.67 21.57 33.43
N GLY A 2 4.83 21.73 32.79
CA GLY A 2 5.28 20.95 31.62
C GLY A 2 4.91 21.52 30.25
N ALA A 3 5.80 21.80 29.32
CA ALA A 3 7.25 22.01 29.34
C ALA A 3 7.56 22.75 28.02
N ALA A 4 8.20 23.92 28.11
CA ALA A 4 8.80 24.57 26.96
C ALA A 4 10.02 23.74 26.54
N LEU A 5 9.87 22.93 25.49
CA LEU A 5 10.99 22.29 24.80
C LEU A 5 11.52 23.27 23.75
N PHE A 6 12.36 24.20 24.20
CA PHE A 6 13.38 24.79 23.32
C PHE A 6 14.70 24.06 23.56
N LYS A 7 15.60 24.18 22.56
CA LYS A 7 16.93 23.55 22.37
C LYS A 7 16.81 22.37 21.40
N GLU A 8 17.58 22.25 20.32
CA GLU A 8 18.96 22.64 20.06
C GLU A 8 19.10 23.04 18.58
N GLY A 9 20.17 23.77 18.23
CA GLY A 9 20.37 24.40 16.92
C GLY A 9 19.88 23.56 15.75
N CYS A 10 18.91 24.08 15.01
CA CYS A 10 18.39 23.48 13.80
C CYS A 10 19.55 23.38 12.78
N ASN A 11 20.25 22.23 12.75
CA ASN A 11 21.28 21.92 11.77
C ASN A 11 20.63 21.39 10.47
N PHE A 12 19.45 21.93 10.15
CA PHE A 12 18.71 21.62 8.96
C PHE A 12 19.36 22.35 7.79
N LYS A 13 20.34 21.69 7.19
CA LYS A 13 21.01 22.15 5.98
C LYS A 13 20.27 21.58 4.78
N ILE A 14 19.39 22.37 4.18
CA ILE A 14 18.90 22.06 2.84
C ILE A 14 20.07 22.33 1.89
N GLY A 15 20.68 21.27 1.37
CA GLY A 15 21.58 21.41 0.23
C GLY A 15 20.79 21.97 -0.95
N PHE A 16 21.36 22.95 -1.66
CA PHE A 16 20.71 23.57 -2.83
C PHE A 16 20.31 22.56 -3.91
N GLU A 17 20.93 21.37 -3.90
CA GLU A 17 20.64 20.25 -4.78
C GLU A 17 19.85 19.18 -4.02
N GLN A 18 18.57 18.99 -4.39
CA GLN A 18 17.69 17.95 -3.85
C GLN A 18 17.06 17.18 -5.01
N PHE A 19 17.03 15.84 -4.90
CA PHE A 19 16.45 14.96 -5.93
C PHE A 19 16.99 15.23 -7.35
N GLY A 20 18.30 15.48 -7.45
CA GLY A 20 18.99 15.76 -8.70
C GLY A 20 18.65 17.12 -9.35
N LYS A 21 17.98 18.02 -8.61
CA LYS A 21 17.63 19.36 -9.09
C LYS A 21 18.03 20.45 -8.10
N LYS A 22 18.52 21.58 -8.63
CA LYS A 22 18.71 22.80 -7.84
C LYS A 22 17.37 23.45 -7.51
N LEU A 23 17.07 23.60 -6.21
CA LEU A 23 15.91 24.35 -5.73
C LEU A 23 16.22 25.85 -5.78
N THR A 24 15.29 26.65 -6.28
CA THR A 24 15.41 28.11 -6.24
C THR A 24 15.10 28.63 -4.83
N ASP A 25 15.70 29.75 -4.42
CA ASP A 25 15.53 30.36 -3.08
C ASP A 25 14.05 30.53 -2.70
N LYS A 26 13.21 30.97 -3.64
CA LYS A 26 11.75 31.10 -3.43
C LYS A 26 11.08 29.76 -3.06
N GLN A 27 11.54 28.66 -3.66
CA GLN A 27 11.01 27.32 -3.40
C GLN A 27 11.48 26.79 -2.05
N VAL A 28 12.73 27.07 -1.67
CA VAL A 28 13.28 26.76 -0.36
C VAL A 28 12.55 27.55 0.74
N LEU A 29 12.33 28.84 0.53
CA LEU A 29 11.55 29.70 1.44
C LEU A 29 10.12 29.18 1.62
N THR A 30 9.44 28.87 0.51
CA THR A 30 8.07 28.31 0.55
C THR A 30 8.03 26.95 1.25
N LEU A 31 9.04 26.11 1.04
CA LEU A 31 9.17 24.81 1.68
C LEU A 31 9.38 24.94 3.19
N ILE A 32 10.18 25.91 3.65
CA ILE A 32 10.40 26.18 5.07
C ILE A 32 9.13 26.77 5.72
N GLU A 33 8.49 27.73 5.05
CA GLU A 33 7.32 28.45 5.55
C GLU A 33 6.06 27.57 5.58
N LYS A 34 5.80 26.85 4.48
CA LYS A 34 4.57 26.05 4.29
C LYS A 34 4.76 24.55 4.51
N LYS A 35 5.98 24.11 4.84
CA LYS A 35 6.37 22.69 4.90
C LYS A 35 6.18 21.95 3.57
N LYS A 36 5.94 22.65 2.47
CA LYS A 36 5.65 22.08 1.16
C LYS A 36 6.14 23.01 0.07
N SER A 37 6.90 22.49 -0.88
CA SER A 37 7.33 23.23 -2.06
C SER A 37 6.20 23.29 -3.09
N PRO A 38 6.19 24.31 -3.97
CA PRO A 38 5.36 24.27 -5.17
C PRO A 38 5.76 23.09 -6.06
N LYS A 39 4.89 22.72 -7.00
CA LYS A 39 5.15 21.68 -8.00
C LYS A 39 6.35 22.08 -8.85
N ILE A 40 7.42 21.30 -8.77
CA ILE A 40 8.64 21.50 -9.53
C ILE A 40 8.72 20.40 -10.58
N LYS A 41 8.87 20.83 -11.84
CA LYS A 41 9.07 19.91 -12.96
C LYS A 41 10.53 19.51 -13.08
N GLY A 42 10.80 18.24 -13.38
CA GLY A 42 12.16 17.76 -13.68
C GLY A 42 13.01 17.40 -12.46
N PHE A 43 12.40 16.84 -11.42
CA PHE A 43 13.15 16.03 -10.46
C PHE A 43 13.65 14.76 -11.14
N THR A 44 14.76 14.21 -10.66
CA THR A 44 15.29 12.96 -11.19
C THR A 44 15.04 11.86 -10.16
N HIS A 45 14.15 10.94 -10.48
CA HIS A 45 13.87 9.75 -9.67
C HIS A 45 13.94 8.54 -10.59
N ASP A 46 14.76 7.54 -10.23
CA ASP A 46 14.95 6.32 -11.03
C ASP A 46 15.36 6.60 -12.50
N ASN A 47 16.34 7.50 -12.70
CA ASN A 47 16.80 7.98 -14.03
C ASN A 47 15.72 8.69 -14.88
N LYS A 48 14.49 8.85 -14.39
CA LYS A 48 13.39 9.50 -15.08
C LYS A 48 13.18 10.92 -14.57
N LYS A 49 12.87 11.83 -15.49
CA LYS A 49 12.45 13.19 -15.14
C LYS A 49 10.99 13.16 -14.70
N VAL A 50 10.77 13.44 -13.44
CA VAL A 50 9.44 13.40 -12.82
C VAL A 50 9.03 14.79 -12.33
N ASN A 51 7.71 15.01 -12.29
CA ASN A 51 7.13 16.23 -11.74
C ASN A 51 6.61 15.94 -10.35
N GLY A 52 6.96 16.75 -9.36
CA GLY A 52 6.54 16.50 -7.98
C GLY A 52 6.60 17.75 -7.11
N SER A 53 6.22 17.59 -5.85
CA SER A 53 6.37 18.59 -4.81
C SER A 53 7.17 17.99 -3.67
N ILE A 54 8.06 18.77 -3.05
CA ILE A 54 8.79 18.35 -1.87
C ILE A 54 7.95 18.68 -0.65
N VAL A 55 7.82 17.74 0.28
CA VAL A 55 7.15 17.93 1.56
C VAL A 55 8.18 17.78 2.67
N LEU A 56 8.21 18.74 3.59
CA LEU A 56 9.02 18.69 4.79
C LEU A 56 8.23 17.98 5.90
N LEU A 57 8.67 16.79 6.26
CA LEU A 57 8.07 15.96 7.31
C LEU A 57 8.42 16.51 8.70
N ALA A 58 7.64 16.09 9.71
CA ALA A 58 7.82 16.54 11.10
C ALA A 58 9.18 16.15 11.72
N ASN A 59 9.86 15.16 11.14
CA ASN A 59 11.22 14.72 11.50
C ASN A 59 12.31 15.46 10.70
N PHE A 60 11.99 16.61 10.07
CA PHE A 60 12.89 17.38 9.22
C PHE A 60 13.43 16.62 8.00
N SER A 61 12.77 15.53 7.57
CA SER A 61 13.10 14.82 6.34
C SER A 61 12.35 15.42 5.14
N LEU A 62 12.98 15.43 3.98
CA LEU A 62 12.39 15.85 2.72
C LEU A 62 11.83 14.63 1.99
N ASP A 63 10.53 14.62 1.75
CA ASP A 63 9.86 13.62 0.93
C ASP A 63 9.53 14.21 -0.44
N LEU A 64 9.84 13.47 -1.51
CA LEU A 64 9.47 13.85 -2.86
C LEU A 64 8.13 13.23 -3.23
N GLN A 65 7.08 14.05 -3.16
CA GLN A 65 5.75 13.64 -3.58
C GLN A 65 5.63 13.81 -5.10
N ILE A 66 5.96 12.76 -5.83
CA ILE A 66 5.88 12.74 -7.30
C ILE A 66 4.41 12.59 -7.73
N GLU A 67 3.94 13.47 -8.61
CA GLU A 67 2.68 13.29 -9.33
C GLU A 67 2.95 12.46 -10.59
N GLN A 68 3.25 11.18 -10.41
CA GLN A 68 3.16 10.22 -11.51
C GLN A 68 1.74 9.69 -11.53
N GLU A 69 1.13 9.73 -12.71
CA GLU A 69 -0.01 8.89 -13.00
C GLU A 69 0.45 7.45 -12.72
N LYS A 70 -0.11 6.86 -11.66
CA LYS A 70 0.31 5.56 -11.12
C LYS A 70 0.08 4.48 -12.17
N GLU A 71 1.11 4.09 -12.89
CA GLU A 71 1.20 2.74 -13.43
C GLU A 71 1.48 1.80 -12.24
N PRO A 72 0.78 0.65 -12.12
CA PRO A 72 0.52 0.00 -10.84
C PRO A 72 1.73 -0.80 -10.33
N GLU A 73 2.68 -0.11 -9.71
CA GLU A 73 3.65 -0.76 -8.83
C GLU A 73 2.95 -1.18 -7.53
N GLN A 74 3.30 -2.39 -7.13
CA GLN A 74 2.68 -3.21 -6.11
C GLN A 74 2.88 -2.65 -4.71
N GLU A 75 2.00 -1.74 -4.29
CA GLU A 75 1.72 -1.56 -2.87
C GLU A 75 0.25 -1.18 -2.71
N LYS A 76 -0.63 -2.15 -2.93
CA LYS A 76 -1.96 -2.06 -2.35
C LYS A 76 -1.83 -2.43 -0.88
N THR A 77 -1.77 -1.40 -0.05
CA THR A 77 -2.49 -1.37 1.23
C THR A 77 -3.94 -1.80 0.95
N VAL A 78 -4.21 -3.11 0.97
CA VAL A 78 -5.56 -3.67 1.00
C VAL A 78 -5.92 -3.82 2.46
N ARG A 79 -6.84 -2.96 2.89
CA ARG A 79 -7.73 -3.19 4.03
C ARG A 79 -8.11 -4.67 4.06
N GLU A 80 -7.61 -5.42 5.03
CA GLU A 80 -8.21 -6.63 5.58
C GLU A 80 -9.12 -7.46 4.65
N ASN A 81 -8.65 -7.80 3.46
CA ASN A 81 -9.35 -8.69 2.55
C ASN A 81 -8.34 -9.70 2.04
N GLN A 82 -8.03 -10.64 2.93
CA GLN A 82 -7.11 -11.73 2.69
C GLN A 82 -7.48 -12.44 1.40
N VAL A 83 -6.62 -12.37 0.40
CA VAL A 83 -6.80 -13.12 -0.86
C VAL A 83 -6.56 -14.58 -0.53
N LEU A 84 -7.64 -15.33 -0.31
CA LEU A 84 -7.58 -16.74 0.00
C LEU A 84 -7.19 -17.54 -1.24
N LEU A 85 -6.10 -18.29 -1.16
CA LEU A 85 -5.70 -19.22 -2.22
C LEU A 85 -6.47 -20.53 -2.10
N CYS A 86 -6.85 -21.11 -3.23
CA CYS A 86 -7.51 -22.41 -3.27
C CYS A 86 -6.53 -23.52 -2.87
N PRO A 87 -6.83 -24.36 -1.86
CA PRO A 87 -5.93 -25.44 -1.44
C PRO A 87 -5.78 -26.55 -2.49
N VAL A 88 -6.78 -26.74 -3.36
CA VAL A 88 -6.76 -27.81 -4.38
C VAL A 88 -5.85 -27.47 -5.55
N CYS A 89 -5.97 -26.26 -6.11
CA CYS A 89 -5.21 -25.90 -7.30
C CYS A 89 -4.00 -24.99 -7.01
N SER A 90 -3.93 -24.39 -5.82
CA SER A 90 -2.90 -23.41 -5.38
C SER A 90 -2.67 -22.22 -6.32
N LYS A 91 -3.40 -22.14 -7.43
CA LYS A 91 -3.25 -21.14 -8.50
C LYS A 91 -4.49 -20.26 -8.66
N GLY A 92 -5.65 -20.68 -8.14
CA GLY A 92 -6.89 -19.93 -8.17
C GLY A 92 -7.19 -19.32 -6.81
N SER A 93 -7.77 -18.13 -6.80
CA SER A 93 -8.25 -17.48 -5.56
C SER A 93 -9.66 -17.92 -5.24
N LEU A 94 -10.01 -18.00 -3.96
CA LEU A 94 -11.37 -18.28 -3.53
C LEU A 94 -12.19 -17.01 -3.55
N LEU A 95 -13.37 -17.13 -4.15
CA LEU A 95 -14.32 -16.05 -4.32
C LEU A 95 -15.55 -16.37 -3.46
N LYS A 96 -16.00 -15.38 -2.70
CA LYS A 96 -17.26 -15.46 -1.97
C LYS A 96 -18.41 -15.38 -2.97
N GLY A 97 -19.16 -16.47 -3.11
CA GLY A 97 -20.41 -16.49 -3.87
C GLY A 97 -21.60 -16.06 -3.02
N LYS A 98 -22.81 -16.28 -3.55
CA LYS A 98 -24.06 -15.99 -2.81
C LYS A 98 -24.35 -17.00 -1.70
N GLN A 99 -23.93 -18.25 -1.88
CA GLN A 99 -24.27 -19.37 -0.99
C GLN A 99 -23.07 -20.28 -0.69
N ALA A 100 -21.94 -20.05 -1.34
CA ALA A 100 -20.75 -20.89 -1.23
C ALA A 100 -19.49 -20.10 -1.57
N TRP A 101 -18.36 -20.52 -1.01
CA TRP A 101 -17.03 -20.11 -1.43
C TRP A 101 -16.54 -21.04 -2.55
N GLY A 102 -16.18 -20.48 -3.70
CA GLY A 102 -15.76 -21.26 -4.87
C GLY A 102 -14.41 -20.82 -5.40
N CYS A 103 -13.65 -21.73 -6.01
CA CYS A 103 -12.42 -21.37 -6.71
C CYS A 103 -12.71 -20.54 -7.96
N SER A 104 -11.93 -19.48 -8.19
CA SER A 104 -12.03 -18.66 -9.42
C SER A 104 -11.79 -19.48 -10.70
N ARG A 105 -10.99 -20.55 -10.60
CA ARG A 105 -10.68 -21.48 -11.70
C ARG A 105 -11.62 -22.68 -11.73
N PHE A 106 -12.84 -22.56 -11.21
CA PHE A 106 -13.81 -23.65 -11.23
C PHE A 106 -14.14 -24.13 -12.64
N LYS A 107 -14.31 -23.20 -13.58
CA LYS A 107 -14.52 -23.51 -15.01
C LYS A 107 -13.31 -24.11 -15.71
N GLU A 108 -12.13 -24.00 -15.11
CA GLU A 108 -10.87 -24.46 -15.67
C GLU A 108 -10.44 -25.85 -15.17
N GLY A 109 -11.28 -26.49 -14.35
CA GLY A 109 -11.07 -27.85 -13.84
C GLY A 109 -10.99 -27.95 -12.32
N CYS A 110 -10.93 -26.84 -11.58
CA CYS A 110 -10.86 -26.87 -10.11
C CYS A 110 -12.26 -26.95 -9.48
N ARG A 111 -12.80 -28.16 -9.25
CA ARG A 111 -14.15 -28.37 -8.66
C ARG A 111 -14.28 -28.03 -7.17
N PHE A 112 -13.42 -27.18 -6.63
CA PHE A 112 -13.43 -26.80 -5.23
C PHE A 112 -14.53 -25.79 -4.91
N LEU A 113 -15.47 -26.18 -4.04
CA LEU A 113 -16.60 -25.38 -3.61
C LEU A 113 -16.96 -25.76 -2.16
N ILE A 114 -17.12 -24.75 -1.29
CA ILE A 114 -17.51 -24.90 0.11
C ILE A 114 -18.84 -24.17 0.33
N PRO A 115 -19.94 -24.88 0.60
CA PRO A 115 -21.22 -24.26 0.95
C PRO A 115 -21.15 -23.46 2.27
N PHE A 116 -21.88 -22.36 2.36
CA PHE A 116 -21.98 -21.60 3.62
C PHE A 116 -22.70 -22.38 4.71
N ASP A 117 -23.61 -23.28 4.34
CA ASP A 117 -24.27 -24.19 5.27
C ASP A 117 -23.23 -24.97 6.08
N GLU A 118 -22.26 -25.59 5.40
CA GLU A 118 -21.19 -26.34 6.05
C GLU A 118 -20.27 -25.47 6.91
N LEU A 119 -19.96 -24.25 6.48
CA LEU A 119 -19.17 -23.31 7.28
C LEU A 119 -19.92 -22.86 8.54
N SER A 120 -21.23 -22.60 8.42
CA SER A 120 -22.07 -22.22 9.55
C SER A 120 -22.18 -23.38 10.54
N GLN A 121 -22.28 -24.62 10.07
CA GLN A 121 -22.34 -25.80 10.92
C GLN A 121 -21.02 -26.05 11.66
N LYS A 122 -19.87 -25.88 10.98
CA LYS A 122 -18.55 -26.19 11.56
C LYS A 122 -17.94 -25.07 12.39
N TYR A 123 -18.11 -23.82 11.94
CA TYR A 123 -17.40 -22.67 12.48
C TYR A 123 -18.34 -21.53 12.90
N ASN A 124 -19.67 -21.71 12.80
CA ASN A 124 -20.67 -20.69 13.09
C ASN A 124 -20.38 -19.33 12.41
N THR A 125 -19.78 -19.36 11.22
CA THR A 125 -19.44 -18.18 10.44
C THR A 125 -19.66 -18.42 8.95
N THR A 126 -19.87 -17.34 8.21
CA THR A 126 -19.96 -17.34 6.74
C THR A 126 -18.68 -16.82 6.09
N GLU A 127 -17.70 -16.42 6.90
CA GLU A 127 -16.41 -15.90 6.46
C GLU A 127 -15.37 -17.01 6.47
N LEU A 128 -14.74 -17.20 5.32
CA LEU A 128 -13.67 -18.17 5.17
C LEU A 128 -12.36 -17.49 5.50
N THR A 129 -11.51 -18.13 6.31
CA THR A 129 -10.18 -17.62 6.64
C THR A 129 -9.11 -18.58 6.13
N GLY A 130 -7.88 -18.09 5.94
CA GLY A 130 -6.77 -18.89 5.42
C GLY A 130 -6.51 -20.16 6.24
N ASN A 131 -6.71 -20.09 7.56
CA ASN A 131 -6.52 -21.23 8.47
C ASN A 131 -7.59 -22.31 8.29
N MET A 132 -8.84 -21.94 7.98
CA MET A 132 -9.95 -22.90 7.76
C MET A 132 -9.76 -23.73 6.48
N LEU A 133 -9.02 -23.21 5.50
CA LEU A 133 -8.78 -23.87 4.22
C LEU A 133 -7.84 -25.06 4.29
N ALA A 134 -6.95 -25.09 5.27
CA ALA A 134 -6.01 -26.20 5.46
C ALA A 134 -6.75 -27.52 5.68
N THR A 135 -7.92 -27.49 6.32
CA THR A 135 -8.72 -28.67 6.66
C THR A 135 -9.49 -29.26 5.47
N TYR A 136 -9.62 -28.52 4.38
CA TYR A 136 -10.43 -28.91 3.20
C TYR A 136 -9.64 -29.69 2.13
N ASN A 137 -8.33 -29.89 2.32
CA ASN A 137 -7.46 -30.56 1.35
C ASN A 137 -7.64 -32.10 1.29
N ASN A 138 -8.61 -32.68 2.01
CA ASN A 138 -8.70 -34.14 2.20
C ASN A 138 -10.08 -34.72 1.84
N ARG A 139 -10.55 -34.46 0.62
CA ARG A 139 -11.69 -35.18 0.03
C ARG A 139 -11.50 -35.32 -1.48
N SER A 140 -10.60 -36.23 -1.86
CA SER A 140 -10.64 -36.90 -3.18
C SER A 140 -11.55 -38.12 -3.08
#